data_AF-A0A022PTV3-F1
#
_entry.id   AF-A0A022PTV3-F1
#
_cell.length_a   1.000
_cell.length_b   1.000
_cell.length_c   1.000
_cell.angle_alpha   90.00
_cell.angle_beta   90.00
_cell.angle_gamma   90.00
#
_symmetry.space_group_name_H-M   'P 1'
#
loop_
_entity.id
_entity.type
_entity.pdbx_description
1 polymer ?
#
loop_
_entity_poly.entity_id
_entity_poly.type
_entity_poly.pdbx_seq_one_letter_code
_entity_poly.pdbx_strand_id
1 'polypeptide(L)' 'MGYDKKLVMIGMLVAAATLLSGCAADTRTVGDSLGWTIPPAGDIAYRTWAAKEDFELGDSI' A
#
# COMPACT_ATOMS: atom_id res chain seq x y z
N MET A 1 32.96 -8.73 23.75
CA MET A 1 32.86 -7.31 23.35
C MET A 1 32.71 -7.07 21.83
N GLY A 2 32.39 -8.10 21.02
CA GLY A 2 32.13 -7.95 19.57
C GLY A 2 30.70 -8.30 19.15
N TYR A 3 29.98 -9.10 19.95
CA TYR A 3 28.59 -9.50 19.68
C TYR A 3 27.60 -8.37 19.99
N ASP A 4 27.85 -7.55 21.01
CA ASP A 4 26.98 -6.44 21.42
C ASP A 4 26.88 -5.37 20.32
N LYS A 5 28.00 -5.02 19.70
CA LYS A 5 28.04 -4.06 18.57
C LYS A 5 27.31 -4.60 17.34
N LYS A 6 27.37 -5.91 17.10
CA LYS A 6 26.65 -6.56 15.99
C LYS A 6 25.14 -6.56 16.24
N LEU A 7 24.69 -6.85 17.46
CA LEU A 7 23.26 -6.76 17.82
C LEU A 7 22.72 -5.33 17.68
N VAL A 8 23.47 -4.32 18.14
CA VAL A 8 23.07 -2.91 18.01
C VAL A 8 22.96 -2.49 16.54
N MET A 9 23.92 -2.91 15.70
CA MET A 9 23.88 -2.65 14.25
C MET A 9 22.68 -3.32 13.58
N ILE A 10 22.35 -4.57 13.95
CA ILE A 10 21.16 -5.27 13.45
C ILE A 10 19.89 -4.53 13.87
N GLY A 11 19.79 -4.09 15.13
CA GLY A 11 18.64 -3.31 15.60
C GLY A 11 18.47 -1.98 14.85
N MET A 12 19.56 -1.27 14.58
CA MET A 12 19.54 -0.04 13.77
C MET A 12 19.12 -0.29 12.32
N LEU A 13 19.59 -1.38 11.71
CA LEU A 13 19.21 -1.75 10.33
C LEU A 13 17.71 -2.06 10.21
N VAL A 14 17.15 -2.78 11.19
CA VAL A 14 15.70 -3.05 11.23
C VAL A 14 14.91 -1.76 11.41
N ALA A 15 15.31 -0.89 12.33
CA ALA A 15 14.64 0.40 12.55
C ALA A 15 14.69 1.29 11.29
N ALA A 16 15.85 1.38 10.64
CA ALA A 16 16.02 2.14 9.40
C ALA A 16 15.15 1.57 8.26
N ALA A 17 15.07 0.24 8.13
CA ALA A 17 14.23 -0.41 7.13
C ALA A 17 12.74 -0.09 7.34
N THR A 18 12.26 -0.14 8.59
CA THR A 18 10.86 0.21 8.92
C THR A 18 10.54 1.68 8.67
N LEU A 19 11.50 2.59 8.87
CA LEU A 19 11.35 4.01 8.57
C LEU A 19 11.31 4.30 7.07
N LEU A 20 12.02 3.49 6.27
CA LEU A 20 12.08 3.63 4.82
C LEU A 20 10.80 3.14 4.10
N SER A 21 9.99 2.32 4.77
CA SER A 21 8.73 1.77 4.20
C SER A 21 7.59 2.78 4.10
N GLY A 22 7.73 3.99 4.65
CA GLY A 22 6.64 4.96 4.79
C GLY A 22 6.31 5.84 3.58
N CYS A 23 6.82 5.56 2.37
CA CYS A 23 6.51 6.37 1.18
C CYS A 23 6.25 5.55 -0.10
N ALA A 24 5.71 4.34 0.04
CA ALA A 24 5.29 3.58 -1.11
C ALA A 24 3.91 4.09 -1.58
N ALA A 25 3.88 4.75 -2.73
CA ALA A 25 2.63 5.04 -3.42
C ALA A 25 2.12 3.76 -4.11
N ASP A 26 0.85 3.44 -3.93
CA ASP A 26 0.20 2.30 -4.57
C ASP A 26 -0.54 2.70 -5.85
N THR A 27 -0.64 1.74 -6.79
CA THR A 27 -1.48 1.88 -7.98
C THR A 27 -2.64 0.91 -7.89
N ARG A 28 -3.88 1.43 -7.85
CA ARG A 28 -5.11 0.63 -7.70
C ARG A 28 -5.85 0.56 -9.03
N THR A 29 -6.21 -0.64 -9.48
CA THR A 29 -6.99 -0.78 -10.73
C THR A 29 -8.47 -0.60 -10.44
N VAL A 30 -9.09 0.41 -11.07
CA VAL A 30 -10.52 0.69 -10.85
C VAL A 30 -11.40 -0.49 -11.26
N GLY A 31 -12.18 -0.99 -10.30
CA GLY A 31 -13.11 -2.10 -10.51
C GLY A 31 -12.45 -3.47 -10.56
N ASP A 32 -11.18 -3.61 -10.18
CA ASP A 32 -10.46 -4.88 -10.17
C ASP A 32 -10.54 -5.60 -11.53
N SER A 33 -11.05 -6.84 -11.54
CA SER A 33 -11.27 -7.64 -12.75
C SER A 33 -12.46 -7.16 -13.60
N LEU A 34 -13.35 -6.33 -13.06
CA LEU A 34 -14.44 -5.70 -13.82
C LEU A 34 -13.91 -4.60 -14.74
N GLY A 35 -12.89 -3.86 -14.29
CA GLY A 35 -12.32 -2.71 -14.99
C GLY A 35 -13.26 -1.50 -15.11
N TRP A 36 -12.84 -0.53 -15.92
CA TRP A 36 -13.61 0.69 -16.22
C TRP A 36 -14.53 0.49 -17.42
N THR A 37 -15.82 0.29 -17.16
CA THR A 37 -16.86 -0.05 -18.13
C THR A 37 -18.20 0.53 -17.65
N ILE A 38 -19.29 0.23 -18.37
CA ILE A 38 -20.65 0.51 -17.92
C ILE A 38 -21.19 -0.77 -17.25
N PRO A 39 -21.14 -0.87 -15.91
CA PRO A 39 -21.60 -2.06 -15.21
C PRO A 39 -23.13 -2.24 -15.30
N PRO A 40 -23.63 -3.49 -15.36
CA PRO A 40 -25.07 -3.77 -15.38
C PRO A 40 -25.83 -3.24 -14.16
N ALA A 41 -25.15 -3.17 -13.01
CA ALA A 41 -25.70 -2.67 -11.75
C ALA A 41 -25.46 -1.16 -11.53
N GLY A 42 -25.01 -0.43 -12.55
CA GLY A 42 -24.70 0.99 -12.46
C GLY A 42 -23.52 1.30 -11.53
N ASP A 43 -23.49 2.54 -11.02
CA ASP A 43 -22.39 3.09 -10.22
C ASP A 43 -22.09 2.32 -8.92
N ILE A 44 -23.02 1.47 -8.46
CA ILE A 44 -22.87 0.62 -7.28
C ILE A 44 -21.60 -0.23 -7.35
N ALA A 45 -21.21 -0.70 -8.54
CA ALA A 45 -19.99 -1.49 -8.70
C ALA A 45 -18.73 -0.70 -8.29
N TYR A 46 -18.62 0.55 -8.74
CA TYR A 46 -17.49 1.42 -8.41
C TYR A 46 -17.54 1.95 -6.98
N ARG A 47 -18.74 2.20 -6.45
CA ARG A 47 -18.90 2.56 -5.03
C ARG A 47 -18.48 1.44 -4.10
N THR A 48 -18.80 0.20 -4.48
CA THR A 48 -18.42 -0.99 -3.70
C THR A 48 -16.91 -1.24 -3.78
N TRP A 49 -16.29 -1.02 -4.93
CA TRP A 49 -14.84 -1.08 -5.10
C TRP A 49 -14.16 -0.01 -4.25
N ALA A 50 -14.54 1.26 -4.40
CA ALA A 50 -13.93 2.37 -3.66
C ALA A 50 -14.08 2.24 -2.13
N ALA A 51 -15.15 1.60 -1.65
CA ALA A 51 -15.35 1.34 -0.22
C ALA A 51 -14.45 0.23 0.37
N LYS A 52 -13.75 -0.54 -0.47
CA LYS A 52 -12.81 -1.60 -0.05
C LYS A 52 -11.34 -1.16 -0.11
N GLU A 53 -11.06 -0.07 -0.81
CA GLU A 53 -9.71 0.45 -0.98
C GLU A 53 -9.41 1.50 0.09
N ASP A 54 -8.16 1.49 0.58
CA ASP A 54 -7.59 2.57 1.37
C ASP A 54 -6.70 3.40 0.43
N PHE A 55 -7.01 4.69 0.27
CA PHE A 55 -6.24 5.60 -0.56
C PHE A 55 -5.35 6.49 0.30
N GLU A 56 -4.05 6.40 0.09
CA GLU A 56 -3.06 7.24 0.75
C GLU A 56 -2.57 8.37 -0.18
N LEU A 57 -1.89 9.35 0.41
CA LEU A 57 -1.33 10.47 -0.36
C LEU A 57 -0.23 9.96 -1.29
N GLY A 58 -0.41 10.19 -2.59
CA GLY A 58 0.52 9.76 -3.62
C GLY A 58 0.01 8.58 -4.45
N ASP A 59 -1.06 7.91 -4.02
CA ASP A 59 -1.66 6.81 -4.76
C ASP A 59 -2.25 7.27 -6.10
N SER A 60 -2.35 6.33 -7.03
CA SER A 60 -2.96 6.52 -8.35
C SER A 60 -3.95 5.41 -8.68
N ILE A 61 -4.92 5.73 -9.55
CA ILE A 61 -5.98 4.84 -10.02
C ILE A 61 -5.98 4.68 -11.54
#